data_AF-A0A8S3AJ91-F1
#
_entry.id   AF-A0A8S3AJ91-F1
#
_cell.length_a   1.000
_cell.length_b   1.000
_cell.length_c   1.000
_cell.angle_alpha   90.00
_cell.angle_beta   90.00
_cell.angle_gamma   90.00
#
_symmetry.space_group_name_H-M   'P 1'
#
loop_
_entity.id
_entity.type
_entity.pdbx_description
1 polymer ?
#
loop_
_entity_poly.entity_id
_entity_poly.type
_entity_poly.pdbx_seq_one_letter_code
_entity_poly.pdbx_strand_id
1 'polypeptide(L)' 'TNGPRYVVGCRRQLDKTKLRPGTRVALDMTTLTVMRYLPREVDPLVYNMSHEDPGDVSF' A
#
# COMPACT_ATOMS: atom_id res chain seq x y z
N THR A 1 3.48 18.08 -3.76
CA THR A 1 4.06 18.94 -2.69
C THR A 1 4.91 18.06 -1.80
N ASN A 2 6.25 18.17 -1.89
CA ASN A 2 7.14 17.33 -1.07
C ASN A 2 7.04 17.81 0.39
N GLY A 3 6.23 17.10 1.19
CA GLY A 3 6.17 17.33 2.63
C GLY A 3 7.49 17.00 3.33
N PRO A 4 7.61 17.32 4.62
CA PRO A 4 8.80 17.03 5.40
C PRO A 4 9.11 15.52 5.41
N ARG A 5 10.40 15.19 5.33
CA ARG A 5 10.91 13.82 5.29
C ARG A 5 11.54 13.50 6.64
N TYR A 6 11.03 12.46 7.30
CA TYR A 6 11.50 12.02 8.60
C TYR A 6 12.23 10.69 8.49
N VAL A 7 13.29 10.52 9.29
CA VAL A 7 13.86 9.20 9.57
C VAL A 7 13.00 8.56 10.64
N VAL A 8 12.44 7.40 10.33
CA VAL A 8 11.44 6.71 11.14
C VAL A 8 11.91 5.31 11.52
N GLY A 9 11.43 4.80 12.65
CA GLY A 9 11.64 3.41 13.06
C GLY A 9 10.71 2.46 12.31
N CYS A 10 11.12 1.19 12.17
CA CYS A 10 10.22 0.12 11.72
C CYS A 10 9.82 -0.78 12.88
N ARG A 11 8.53 -1.11 13.01
CA ARG A 11 8.08 -2.14 13.96
C ARG A 11 8.68 -3.49 13.57
N ARG A 12 9.24 -4.24 14.54
CA ARG A 12 9.93 -5.53 14.28
C ARG A 12 9.06 -6.60 13.62
N GLN A 13 7.76 -6.58 13.86
CA GLN A 13 6.79 -7.53 13.30
C GLN A 13 6.41 -7.22 11.84
N LEU A 14 6.94 -6.16 11.25
CA LEU A 14 6.58 -5.75 9.90
C LEU A 14 7.57 -6.30 8.87
N ASP A 15 7.02 -6.89 7.80
CA ASP A 15 7.81 -7.43 6.69
C ASP A 15 8.51 -6.31 5.92
N LYS A 16 9.83 -6.17 6.09
CA LYS A 16 10.65 -5.19 5.37
C LYS A 16 10.63 -5.41 3.85
N THR A 17 10.36 -6.63 3.39
CA THR A 17 10.26 -6.97 1.96
C THR A 17 9.05 -6.32 1.28
N LYS A 18 8.00 -6.00 2.05
CA LYS A 18 6.80 -5.30 1.56
C LYS A 18 6.96 -3.77 1.58
N LEU A 19 7.96 -3.24 2.29
CA LEU A 19 8.28 -1.81 2.32
C LEU A 19 9.12 -1.42 1.09
N ARG A 20 8.45 -1.16 -0.04
CA ARG A 20 9.10 -0.61 -1.24
C ARG A 20 8.89 0.89 -1.32
N PRO A 21 9.79 1.65 -1.99
CA PRO A 21 9.54 3.07 -2.28
C PRO A 21 8.16 3.27 -2.93
N GLY A 22 7.37 4.22 -2.41
CA GLY A 22 5.99 4.47 -2.87
C GLY A 22 4.91 3.63 -2.17
N THR A 23 5.29 2.69 -1.29
CA THR A 23 4.33 1.96 -0.45
C THR A 23 3.70 2.90 0.57
N ARG A 24 2.37 2.86 0.68
CA ARG A 24 1.64 3.61 1.70
C ARG A 24 1.78 2.90 3.04
N VAL A 25 2.00 3.67 4.10
CA VAL A 25 2.21 3.15 5.45
C VAL A 25 1.40 3.95 6.45
N ALA A 26 0.96 3.31 7.51
CA ALA A 26 0.48 4.01 8.69
C ALA A 26 1.68 4.39 9.55
N LEU A 27 1.85 5.69 9.79
CA LEU A 27 2.87 6.26 10.65
C LEU A 27 2.26 6.65 11.99
N ASP A 28 2.83 6.20 13.09
CA ASP A 28 2.56 6.82 14.39
C ASP A 28 3.37 8.13 14.48
N MET A 29 2.67 9.26 14.45
CA MET A 29 3.31 10.59 14.47
C MET A 29 4.01 10.89 15.79
N THR A 30 3.61 10.25 16.90
CA THR A 30 4.19 10.52 18.22
C THR A 30 5.56 9.86 18.40
N THR A 31 5.70 8.62 17.90
CA THR A 31 6.93 7.83 18.03
C THR A 31 7.72 7.72 16.73
N LEU A 32 7.25 8.34 15.65
CA LEU A 32 7.84 8.28 14.31
C LEU A 32 8.15 6.82 13.89
N THR A 33 7.18 5.93 14.07
CA THR A 33 7.33 4.50 13.79
C THR A 33 6.32 4.01 12.77
N VAL A 34 6.78 3.22 11.80
CA VAL A 34 5.94 2.55 10.80
C VAL A 34 5.15 1.42 11.47
N MET A 35 3.84 1.55 11.51
CA MET A 35 2.92 0.63 12.19
C MET A 35 2.46 -0.52 11.30
N ARG A 36 1.99 -0.21 10.08
CA ARG A 36 1.49 -1.19 9.09
C ARG A 36 1.63 -0.67 7.67
N TYR A 37 1.70 -1.58 6.69
CA TYR A 37 1.55 -1.22 5.27
C TYR A 37 0.07 -1.07 4.95
N LEU A 38 -0.25 -0.13 4.06
CA LEU A 38 -1.60 0.08 3.56
C LEU A 38 -1.66 -0.38 2.09
N PRO A 39 -2.68 -1.15 1.69
CA PRO A 39 -2.83 -1.56 0.30
C PRO A 39 -2.94 -0.34 -0.63
N ARG A 40 -2.61 -0.57 -1.91
CA ARG A 40 -2.72 0.45 -2.94
C ARG A 40 -4.17 0.91 -3.03
N GLU A 41 -4.37 2.21 -3.19
CA GLU A 41 -5.68 2.71 -3.59
C GLU A 41 -5.81 2.32 -5.05
N VAL A 42 -6.64 1.33 -5.31
CA VAL A 42 -7.10 1.04 -6.66
C VAL A 42 -8.42 1.78 -6.79
N ASP A 43 -8.54 2.60 -7.82
CA ASP A 43 -9.79 3.25 -8.15
C ASP A 43 -10.88 2.19 -8.34
N PRO A 44 -12.10 2.36 -7.79
CA PRO A 44 -13.19 1.41 -7.94
C PRO A 44 -13.48 1.01 -9.39
N LEU A 45 -13.29 1.93 -10.36
CA LEU A 45 -13.49 1.65 -11.77
C LEU A 45 -12.41 0.68 -12.31
N VAL A 46 -11.16 0.84 -11.87
CA VAL A 46 -10.04 -0.04 -12.22
C VAL A 46 -10.15 -1.40 -11.53
N TYR A 47 -10.73 -1.43 -10.33
CA TYR A 47 -11.03 -2.67 -9.65
C TYR A 47 -12.00 -3.54 -10.48
N ASN A 48 -13.04 -2.93 -11.06
CA ASN A 48 -13.98 -3.63 -11.94
C ASN A 48 -13.33 -4.14 -13.23
N MET A 49 -12.41 -3.37 -13.83
CA MET A 49 -11.64 -3.81 -15.01
C MET A 49 -10.68 -4.98 -14.75
N SER A 50 -10.34 -5.26 -13.48
CA SER A 50 -9.48 -6.38 -13.09
C SER A 50 -10.26 -7.63 -12.64
N HIS A 51 -11.55 -7.48 -12.32
CA HIS A 51 -12.42 -8.56 -11.82
C HIS A 51 -13.43 -9.06 -12.86
N GLU A 52 -13.50 -8.44 -14.04
CA GLU A 52 -14.20 -9.04 -15.17
C GLU A 52 -13.42 -10.26 -15.66
N ASP A 53 -13.79 -11.43 -15.12
CA ASP A 53 -13.49 -12.73 -15.67
C ASP A 53 -14.16 -12.77 -17.06
N PRO A 54 -13.42 -12.86 -18.18
CA PRO A 54 -14.04 -13.04 -19.49
C PRO A 54 -14.65 -14.44 -19.49
N GLY A 55 -15.89 -14.53 -19.04
CA GLY A 55 -16.63 -15.79 -18.95
C GLY A 55 -16.54 -16.53 -20.28
N ASP A 56 -16.27 -17.83 -20.16
CA ASP A 56 -16.15 -18.85 -21.21
C ASP A 56 -16.84 -18.48 -22.53
N VAL A 57 -16.09 -17.81 -23.42
CA VAL A 57 -16.55 -17.47 -24.77
C VAL A 57 -16.46 -18.73 -25.62
N SER A 58 -17.53 -19.52 -25.63
CA SER A 58 -17.71 -20.58 -26.63
C SER A 58 -18.00 -19.94 -27.99
N PHE A 59 -17.18 -20.29 -28.98
CA PHE A 59 -17.35 -19.94 -30.39
C PHE A 59 -18.52 -20.68 -31.04
#